data_AF-A0A937VN29-F1
#
_entry.id   AF-A0A937VN29-F1
#
_cell.length_a   1.000
_cell.length_b   1.000
_cell.length_c   1.000
_cell.angle_alpha   90.00
_cell.angle_beta   90.00
_cell.angle_gamma   90.00
#
_symmetry.space_group_name_H-M   'P 1'
#
loop_
_entity.id
_entity.type
_entity.pdbx_description
1 polymer ?
#
loop_
_entity_poly.entity_id
_entity_poly.type
_entity_poly.pdbx_seq_one_letter_code
_entity_poly.pdbx_strand_id
1 'polypeptide(L)'
;MAEEMWTPKPYSYEEFLSFDRLKRAVMSRVLDRAEAMMGEEFPLSPERVNALIAEEWHRAKIAVRSSPAAREAFRKYLEGTVSNHLDSLMKTDKEELGAMGVAEKSL
;
A
#
# COMPACT_ATOMS: atom_id res chain seq x y z
N MET A 1 26.05 -1.26 -27.10
CA MET A 1 25.37 -0.05 -26.61
C MET A 1 24.64 -0.50 -25.36
N ALA A 2 24.93 0.10 -24.21
CA ALA A 2 24.35 -0.34 -22.96
C ALA A 2 22.85 -0.04 -23.02
N GLU A 3 22.01 -1.08 -22.96
CA GLU A 3 20.61 -0.93 -22.60
C GLU A 3 20.60 -0.26 -21.22
N GLU A 4 20.36 1.05 -21.20
CA GLU A 4 20.02 1.76 -19.97
C GLU A 4 18.71 1.15 -19.47
N MET A 5 18.83 0.08 -18.68
CA MET A 5 17.71 -0.55 -18.00
C MET A 5 17.03 0.54 -17.17
N TRP A 6 15.93 1.09 -17.68
CA TRP A 6 15.12 2.06 -16.96
C TRP A 6 14.81 1.49 -15.57
N THR A 7 15.38 2.10 -14.53
CA THR A 7 15.12 1.70 -13.15
C THR A 7 13.97 2.54 -12.60
N PRO A 8 12.84 1.92 -12.22
CA PRO A 8 11.72 2.65 -11.64
C PRO A 8 12.16 3.36 -10.36
N LYS A 9 12.02 4.69 -10.31
CA LYS A 9 12.25 5.44 -9.09
C LYS A 9 11.24 4.99 -8.02
N PRO A 10 11.70 4.59 -6.82
CA PRO A 10 10.77 4.23 -5.75
C PRO A 10 9.86 5.40 -5.42
N TYR A 11 8.65 5.11 -4.97
CA TYR A 11 7.76 6.15 -4.50
C TYR A 11 8.22 6.70 -3.15
N SER A 12 8.23 8.02 -3.03
CA SER A 12 8.40 8.71 -1.76
C SER A 12 7.09 8.70 -0.98
N TYR A 13 7.18 8.69 0.34
CA TYR A 13 6.02 8.77 1.22
C TYR A 13 5.20 10.05 1.00
N GLU A 14 5.87 11.16 0.64
CA GLU A 14 5.21 12.44 0.36
C GLU A 14 4.25 12.37 -0.85
N GLU A 15 4.54 11.48 -1.81
CA GLU A 15 3.69 11.27 -2.99
C GLU A 15 2.35 10.61 -2.62
N PHE A 16 2.25 9.99 -1.43
CA PHE A 16 1.04 9.32 -0.94
C PHE A 16 0.17 10.17 -0.02
N LEU A 17 0.60 11.39 0.29
CA LEU A 17 -0.14 12.27 1.20
C LEU A 17 -1.46 12.79 0.61
N SER A 18 -1.62 12.79 -0.72
CA SER A 18 -2.88 13.14 -1.37
C SER A 18 -3.06 12.45 -2.72
N PHE A 19 -4.32 12.28 -3.12
CA PHE A 19 -4.67 11.73 -4.44
C PHE A 19 -4.08 12.55 -5.59
N ASP A 20 -4.01 13.87 -5.45
CA ASP A 20 -3.43 14.76 -6.44
C ASP A 20 -1.91 14.54 -6.59
N ARG A 21 -1.19 14.39 -5.47
CA ARG A 21 0.25 14.06 -5.48
C ARG A 21 0.50 12.70 -6.10
N LEU A 22 -0.31 11.70 -5.75
CA LEU A 22 -0.22 10.37 -6.33
C LEU A 22 -0.47 10.38 -7.84
N LYS A 23 -1.50 11.11 -8.30
CA LYS A 23 -1.80 11.27 -9.72
C LYS A 23 -0.64 11.89 -10.48
N ARG A 24 -0.06 12.98 -9.96
CA ARG A 24 1.12 13.63 -10.58
C ARG A 24 2.32 12.69 -10.64
N ALA A 25 2.57 11.97 -9.54
CA ALA A 25 3.67 11.01 -9.41
C ALA A 25 3.56 9.86 -10.42
N VAL A 26 2.36 9.30 -10.61
CA VAL A 26 2.09 8.25 -11.60
C VAL A 26 2.21 8.81 -13.01
N MET A 27 1.59 9.96 -13.28
CA MET A 27 1.60 10.59 -14.60
C MET A 27 3.02 10.89 -15.07
N SER A 28 3.86 11.49 -14.21
CA SER A 28 5.27 11.76 -14.54
C SER A 28 6.02 10.48 -14.89
N ARG A 29 5.88 9.41 -14.10
CA ARG A 29 6.58 8.13 -14.37
C ARG A 29 6.09 7.45 -15.66
N VAL A 30 4.80 7.54 -15.98
CA VAL A 30 4.25 7.02 -17.24
C VAL A 30 4.83 7.80 -18.42
N LEU A 31 4.92 9.13 -18.32
CA LEU A 31 5.53 9.96 -19.36
C LEU A 31 7.02 9.66 -19.52
N ASP A 32 7.78 9.58 -18.42
CA ASP A 32 9.20 9.21 -18.44
C ASP A 32 9.42 7.85 -19.15
N ARG A 33 8.56 6.85 -18.88
CA ARG A 33 8.62 5.54 -19.56
C ARG A 33 8.25 5.65 -21.02
N ALA A 34 7.21 6.40 -21.35
CA ALA A 34 6.78 6.60 -22.73
C ALA A 34 7.87 7.30 -23.56
N GLU A 35 8.53 8.30 -22.98
CA GLU A 35 9.68 9.01 -23.60
C GLU A 35 10.86 8.07 -23.83
N ALA A 36 11.17 7.18 -22.87
CA ALA A 36 12.24 6.18 -23.04
C ALA A 36 11.96 5.21 -24.21
N MET A 37 10.69 4.97 -24.55
CA MET A 37 10.28 4.08 -25.64
C MET A 37 10.19 4.78 -27.00
N MET A 38 10.31 6.11 -27.03
CA MET A 38 10.23 6.92 -28.26
C MET A 38 11.28 6.53 -29.31
N GLY A 39 12.42 5.96 -28.89
CA GLY A 39 13.46 5.46 -29.79
C GLY A 39 13.10 4.17 -30.54
N GLU A 40 12.10 3.43 -30.06
CA GLU A 40 11.70 2.12 -30.60
C GLU A 40 10.30 2.14 -31.23
N GLU A 41 9.36 2.91 -30.66
CA GLU A 41 7.99 3.07 -31.17
C GLU A 41 7.55 4.54 -31.13
N PHE A 42 7.23 5.11 -32.30
CA PHE A 42 6.59 6.42 -32.40
C PHE A 42 5.58 6.47 -33.55
N PRO A 43 4.31 6.88 -33.31
CA PRO A 43 3.69 7.16 -32.02
C PRO A 43 3.39 5.87 -31.23
N LEU A 44 3.39 5.96 -29.89
CA LEU A 44 2.89 4.87 -29.04
C LEU A 44 1.40 4.66 -29.29
N SER A 45 0.99 3.39 -29.45
CA SER A 45 -0.43 3.08 -29.60
C SER A 45 -1.21 3.37 -28.31
N PRO A 46 -2.51 3.71 -28.40
CA PRO A 46 -3.36 3.93 -27.22
C PRO A 46 -3.38 2.72 -26.26
N GLU A 47 -3.31 1.50 -26.79
CA GLU A 47 -3.25 0.26 -26.00
C GLU A 47 -1.95 0.20 -25.19
N ARG A 48 -0.83 0.61 -25.80
CA ARG A 48 0.48 0.62 -25.14
C ARG A 48 0.51 1.65 -24.02
N VAL A 49 -0.03 2.85 -24.26
CA VAL A 49 -0.14 3.90 -23.23
C VAL A 49 -1.02 3.42 -22.07
N ASN A 50 -2.17 2.79 -22.36
CA ASN A 50 -3.04 2.24 -21.32
C ASN A 50 -2.36 1.14 -20.51
N ALA A 51 -1.58 0.27 -21.15
CA ALA A 51 -0.79 -0.75 -20.45
C ALA A 51 0.23 -0.12 -19.49
N LEU A 52 0.96 0.91 -19.95
CA LEU A 52 1.92 1.65 -19.10
C LEU A 52 1.23 2.29 -17.89
N ILE A 53 0.07 2.90 -18.08
CA ILE A 53 -0.73 3.47 -16.99
C ILE A 53 -1.16 2.38 -16.00
N ALA A 54 -1.66 1.24 -16.49
CA ALA A 54 -2.13 0.15 -15.64
C ALA A 54 -0.99 -0.47 -14.82
N GLU A 55 0.18 -0.67 -15.43
CA GLU A 55 1.39 -1.14 -14.74
C GLU A 55 1.83 -0.17 -13.65
N GLU A 56 1.93 1.12 -13.96
CA GLU A 56 2.40 2.12 -13.01
C GLU A 56 1.39 2.33 -11.88
N TRP A 57 0.10 2.26 -12.19
CA TRP A 57 -0.96 2.29 -11.18
C TRP A 57 -0.90 1.06 -10.25
N HIS A 58 -0.55 -0.11 -10.77
CA HIS A 58 -0.36 -1.29 -9.94
C HIS A 58 0.82 -1.11 -8.97
N ARG A 59 1.95 -0.58 -9.46
CA ARG A 59 3.13 -0.26 -8.63
C ARG A 59 2.82 0.76 -7.55
N ALA A 60 2.11 1.84 -7.90
CA ALA A 60 1.61 2.84 -6.96
C ALA A 60 0.79 2.20 -5.83
N LYS A 61 -0.17 1.33 -6.15
CA LYS A 61 -0.99 0.64 -5.13
C LYS A 61 -0.17 -0.22 -4.17
N ILE A 62 0.82 -0.95 -4.69
CA ILE A 62 1.72 -1.76 -3.84
C ILE A 62 2.49 -0.85 -2.89
N ALA A 63 3.05 0.25 -3.40
CA ALA A 63 3.85 1.18 -2.61
C ALA A 63 3.01 1.96 -1.57
N VAL A 64 1.76 2.31 -1.90
CA VAL A 64 0.82 2.85 -0.91
C VAL A 64 0.56 1.84 0.20
N ARG A 65 0.32 0.56 -0.14
CA ARG A 65 0.06 -0.51 0.86
C ARG A 65 1.26 -0.80 1.76
N SER A 66 2.49 -0.61 1.27
CA SER A 66 3.69 -0.75 2.09
C SER A 66 4.00 0.49 2.93
N SER A 67 3.28 1.60 2.74
CA SER A 67 3.50 2.84 3.49
C SER A 67 3.15 2.70 4.99
N PRO A 68 3.84 3.45 5.88
CA PRO A 68 3.53 3.45 7.32
C PRO A 68 2.08 3.82 7.63
N ALA A 69 1.53 4.85 6.96
CA ALA A 69 0.13 5.25 7.16
C ALA A 69 -0.88 4.16 6.79
N ALA A 70 -0.65 3.43 5.70
CA ALA A 70 -1.53 2.32 5.31
C ALA A 70 -1.45 1.17 6.32
N ARG A 71 -0.25 0.85 6.82
CA ARG A 71 -0.05 -0.17 7.87
C ARG A 71 -0.72 0.22 9.19
N GLU A 72 -0.64 1.49 9.57
CA GLU A 72 -1.28 1.99 10.79
C GLU A 72 -2.80 1.99 10.67
N ALA A 73 -3.35 2.46 9.54
CA ALA A 73 -4.78 2.41 9.27
C ALA A 73 -5.31 0.97 9.29
N PHE A 74 -4.56 0.03 8.69
CA PHE A 74 -4.90 -1.39 8.71
C PHE A 74 -4.84 -1.99 10.13
N ARG A 75 -3.82 -1.63 10.93
CA ARG A 75 -3.71 -2.05 12.33
C ARG A 75 -4.92 -1.56 13.14
N LYS A 76 -5.28 -0.28 13.04
CA LYS A 76 -6.45 0.29 13.74
C LYS A 76 -7.75 -0.39 13.33
N TYR A 77 -7.90 -0.70 12.04
CA TYR A 77 -9.04 -1.45 11.54
C TYR A 77 -9.13 -2.86 12.18
N LEU A 78 -8.01 -3.59 12.25
CA LEU A 78 -7.98 -4.92 12.85
C LEU A 78 -8.11 -4.91 14.37
N GLU A 79 -7.59 -3.87 15.03
CA GLU A 79 -7.59 -3.75 16.49
C GLU A 79 -9.01 -3.89 17.07
N GLY A 80 -10.02 -3.27 16.43
CA GLY A 80 -11.41 -3.43 16.85
C GLY A 80 -11.93 -4.87 16.72
N THR A 81 -11.65 -5.54 15.60
CA THR A 81 -12.08 -6.93 15.39
C THR A 81 -11.39 -7.89 16.36
N VAL A 82 -10.07 -7.72 16.54
CA VAL A 82 -9.28 -8.56 17.45
C VAL A 82 -9.69 -8.33 18.89
N SER A 83 -9.88 -7.08 19.32
CA SER A 83 -10.34 -6.75 20.67
C SER A 83 -11.69 -7.40 20.96
N ASN A 84 -12.67 -7.24 20.07
CA ASN A 84 -14.00 -7.81 20.27
C ASN A 84 -13.96 -9.34 20.36
N HIS A 85 -13.11 -9.99 19.57
CA HIS A 85 -12.96 -11.44 19.62
C HIS A 85 -12.28 -11.89 20.92
N LEU A 86 -11.23 -11.20 21.35
CA LEU A 86 -10.54 -11.45 22.61
C LEU A 86 -11.45 -11.24 23.81
N ASP A 87 -12.29 -10.19 23.81
CA ASP A 87 -13.27 -9.94 24.87
C ASP A 87 -14.28 -11.08 25.00
N SER A 88 -14.66 -11.70 23.87
CA SER A 88 -15.53 -12.87 23.88
C SER A 88 -14.84 -14.08 24.51
N LEU A 89 -13.59 -14.35 24.13
CA LEU A 89 -12.81 -15.45 24.69
C LEU A 89 -12.56 -15.25 26.19
N MET A 90 -12.20 -14.02 26.60
CA MET A 90 -11.99 -13.68 28.01
C MET A 90 -13.25 -13.86 28.85
N LYS A 91 -14.45 -13.61 28.30
CA LYS A 91 -15.71 -13.88 29.00
C LYS A 91 -15.98 -15.37 29.15
N THR A 92 -15.70 -16.17 28.12
CA THR A 92 -15.89 -17.63 28.14
C THR A 92 -14.94 -18.30 29.13
N ASP A 93 -13.67 -17.92 29.11
CA ASP A 93 -12.62 -18.59 29.87
C ASP A 93 -12.37 -17.91 31.23
N LYS A 94 -13.24 -16.95 31.63
CA LYS A 94 -13.05 -16.11 32.82
C LYS A 94 -12.86 -16.90 34.11
N GLU A 95 -13.68 -17.92 34.33
CA GLU A 95 -13.64 -18.73 35.55
C GLU A 95 -12.37 -19.59 35.61
N GLU A 96 -11.97 -20.16 34.48
CA GLU A 96 -10.75 -20.96 34.36
C GLU A 96 -9.50 -20.09 34.57
N LEU A 97 -9.42 -18.95 33.88
CA LEU A 97 -8.32 -17.99 34.03
C LEU A 97 -8.26 -17.42 35.45
N GLY A 98 -9.42 -17.14 36.06
CA GLY A 98 -9.52 -16.72 37.45
C GLY A 98 -9.02 -17.78 38.44
N ALA A 99 -9.34 -19.05 38.22
CA ALA A 99 -8.85 -20.17 39.03
C ALA A 99 -7.32 -20.36 38.90
N MET A 100 -6.73 -19.95 37.77
CA MET A 100 -5.27 -19.92 37.57
C MET A 100 -4.58 -18.67 38.14
N GLY A 101 -5.32 -17.80 38.84
CA GLY A 101 -4.78 -16.62 39.50
C GLY A 101 -4.75 -15.35 38.64
N VAL A 102 -5.39 -15.34 37.46
CA VAL A 102 -5.57 -14.12 36.67
C VAL A 102 -6.66 -13.28 37.32
N ALA A 103 -6.28 -12.21 38.02
CA ALA A 103 -7.21 -11.29 38.65
C ALA A 103 -7.53 -10.11 37.73
N GLU A 104 -8.81 -9.76 37.59
CA GLU A 104 -9.21 -8.47 37.02
C GLU A 104 -8.73 -7.36 37.96
N LYS A 105 -7.70 -6.61 37.53
CA LYS A 105 -7.38 -5.33 38.18
C LYS A 105 -8.35 -4.28 37.63
N SER A 106 -9.33 -3.92 38.44
CA SER A 106 -10.08 -2.67 38.23
C SER A 106 -9.10 -1.50 38.34
N LEU A 107 -9.06 -0.66 37.30
CA LEU A 107 -8.39 0.65 37.32
C LEU A 107 -9.13 1.62 38.25
#